data_AF-A0A350YWZ0-F1
#
_entry.id   AF-A0A350YWZ0-F1
#
_cell.length_a   1.000
_cell.length_b   1.000
_cell.length_c   1.000
_cell.angle_alpha   90.00
_cell.angle_beta   90.00
_cell.angle_gamma   90.00
#
_symmetry.space_group_name_H-M   'P 1'
#
loop_
_entity.id
_entity.type
_entity.pdbx_description
1 polymer ?
#
loop_
_entity_poly.entity_id
_entity_poly.type
_entity_poly.pdbx_seq_one_letter_code
_entity_poly.pdbx_strand_id
1 'polypeptide(L)' 'MPKPKQWQCTVCGYKSEGQAPPKQCPPCGADACKFVPFK' A
#
# COMPACT_ATOMS: atom_id res chain seq x y z
N MET A 1 20.71 6.92 -0.84
CA MET A 1 19.61 6.95 0.14
C MET A 1 18.36 6.39 -0.52
N PRO A 2 18.12 5.06 -0.49
CA PRO A 2 16.96 4.48 -1.14
C PRO A 2 15.71 4.89 -0.35
N LYS A 3 14.88 5.74 -0.95
CA LYS A 3 13.60 6.18 -0.38
C LYS A 3 12.71 4.94 -0.20
N PRO A 4 12.10 4.72 0.97
CA PRO A 4 11.25 3.56 1.19
C PRO A 4 10.10 3.59 0.16
N LYS A 5 9.78 2.44 -0.44
CA LYS A 5 8.60 2.33 -1.30
C LYS A 5 7.38 2.67 -0.44
N GLN A 6 6.54 3.57 -0.93
CA GLN A 6 5.23 3.79 -0.35
C GLN A 6 4.24 2.97 -1.16
N TRP A 7 3.21 2.44 -0.52
CA TRP A 7 2.15 1.69 -1.17
C TRP A 7 0.84 2.38 -0.88
N GLN A 8 0.09 2.68 -1.94
CA GLN A 8 -1.23 3.26 -1.81
C GLN A 8 -2.28 2.23 -2.25
N CYS A 9 -3.27 2.01 -1.40
CA CYS A 9 -4.46 1.26 -1.75
C CYS A 9 -5.28 2.06 -2.75
N THR A 10 -5.57 1.48 -3.92
CA THR A 10 -6.38 2.13 -4.96
C THR A 10 -7.87 2.16 -4.64
N VAL A 11 -8.30 1.42 -3.61
CA VAL A 11 -9.72 1.32 -3.20
C VAL A 11 -10.12 2.45 -2.26
N CYS A 12 -9.32 2.68 -1.20
CA CYS A 12 -9.63 3.68 -0.16
C CYS A 12 -8.61 4.82 -0.05
N GLY A 13 -7.49 4.75 -0.77
CA GLY A 13 -6.41 5.72 -0.68
C GLY A 13 -5.48 5.55 0.53
N TYR A 14 -5.59 4.45 1.28
CA TYR A 14 -4.69 4.16 2.40
C TYR A 14 -3.23 4.06 1.95
N LYS A 15 -2.33 4.78 2.63
CA LYS A 15 -0.90 4.80 2.33
C LYS A 15 -0.14 4.07 3.43
N SER A 16 0.59 3.02 3.07
CA SER A 16 1.53 2.33 3.95
C SER A 16 2.96 2.59 3.50
N GLU A 17 3.84 2.85 4.46
CA GLU A 17 5.26 3.09 4.21
C GLU A 17 6.03 1.81 4.50
N GLY A 18 6.69 1.22 3.51
CA GLY A 18 7.36 -0.06 3.68
C GLY A 18 7.77 -0.72 2.37
N GLN A 19 8.72 -1.64 2.43
CA GLN A 19 9.21 -2.30 1.20
C GLN A 19 8.17 -3.23 0.55
N ALA A 20 7.15 -3.66 1.28
CA ALA A 20 6.08 -4.54 0.80
C ALA A 20 4.70 -4.05 1.23
N PRO A 21 3.64 -4.28 0.42
CA PRO A 21 2.27 -3.97 0.81
C PRO A 21 1.76 -5.00 1.83
N PRO A 22 0.82 -4.60 2.71
CA PRO A 22 0.16 -5.53 3.62
C PRO A 22 -0.73 -6.52 2.83
N LYS A 23 -0.91 -7.74 3.36
CA LYS A 23 -1.75 -8.79 2.73
C LYS A 23 -3.18 -8.33 2.46
N GLN A 24 -3.72 -7.52 3.37
CA GLN A 24 -5.03 -6.89 3.26
C GLN A 24 -4.97 -5.48 3.82
N CYS A 25 -5.77 -4.59 3.24
CA CYS A 25 -5.92 -3.22 3.66
C CYS A 25 -6.80 -3.16 4.92
N PRO A 26 -6.28 -2.71 6.08
CA PRO A 26 -7.09 -2.63 7.30
C PRO A 26 -8.37 -1.76 7.18
N PRO A 27 -8.38 -0.61 6.47
CA PRO A 27 -9.59 0.21 6.40
C PRO A 27 -10.66 -0.28 5.43
N CYS A 28 -10.32 -1.02 4.38
CA CYS A 28 -11.31 -1.44 3.36
C CYS A 28 -11.36 -2.94 3.08
N GLY A 29 -10.48 -3.73 3.69
CA GLY A 29 -10.38 -5.19 3.46
C GLY A 29 -9.84 -5.57 2.08
N ALA A 30 -9.41 -4.62 1.26
CA ALA A 30 -8.88 -4.89 -0.08
C ALA A 30 -7.60 -5.71 -0.02
N ASP A 31 -7.45 -6.72 -0.87
CA ASP A 31 -6.24 -7.54 -0.95
C ASP A 31 -5.00 -6.75 -1.37
N ALA A 32 -3.82 -7.29 -1.06
CA ALA A 32 -2.52 -6.72 -1.45
C ALA A 32 -2.41 -6.38 -2.95
N CYS A 33 -3.13 -7.10 -3.82
CA CYS A 33 -3.18 -6.82 -5.27
C CYS A 33 -3.75 -5.43 -5.60
N LYS A 34 -4.53 -4.82 -4.69
CA LYS A 34 -5.10 -3.48 -4.84
C LYS A 34 -4.13 -2.38 -4.35
N PHE A 35 -2.95 -2.73 -3.86
CA PHE A 35 -1.91 -1.77 -3.51
C PHE A 35 -0.99 -1.51 -4.70
N VAL A 36 -0.79 -0.24 -5.01
CA VAL A 36 0.15 0.22 -6.03
C VAL A 36 1.30 0.97 -5.38
N PRO A 37 2.53 0.88 -5.92
CA PRO A 37 3.64 1.69 -5.44
C PRO A 37 3.34 3.17 -5.67
N PHE A 38 3.24 3.91 -4.57
CA PHE A 38 3.12 5.36 -4.53
C PHE A 38 4.54 5.96 -4.49
N LYS A 39 4.80 6.97 -5.31
CA LYS A 39 6.12 7.58 -5.50
C LYS A 39 6.13 9.01 -5.00
#